data_AF-A0A929CDA1-F1
#
_entry.id   AF-A0A929CDA1-F1
#
_cell.length_a   1.000
_cell.length_b   1.000
_cell.length_c   1.000
_cell.angle_alpha   90.00
_cell.angle_beta   90.00
_cell.angle_gamma   90.00
#
_symmetry.space_group_name_H-M   'P 1'
#
loop_
_entity.id
_entity.type
_entity.pdbx_description
1 polymer ?
#
loop_
_entity_poly.entity_id
_entity_poly.type
_entity_poly.pdbx_seq_one_letter_code
_entity_poly.pdbx_strand_id
1 'polypeptide(L)'
;MKRDTRRTVMKEINNILKEFKVEVRKLYGKRLKNIILYGSYARGEATDDSDIDMAVVLEGDISPGREIDRMIDIITEMNLKHKVL
;
A
#
# COMPACT_ATOMS: atom_id res chain seq x y z
N MET A 1 -1.17 25.40 13.72
CA MET A 1 -2.09 24.24 13.69
C MET A 1 -1.95 23.35 12.45
N LYS A 2 -2.12 23.82 11.20
CA LYS A 2 -2.10 22.94 10.00
C LYS A 2 -0.82 22.11 9.75
N ARG A 3 0.36 22.57 10.18
CA ARG A 3 1.64 21.87 9.96
C ARG A 3 1.77 20.58 10.79
N ASP A 4 1.16 20.53 11.98
CA ASP A 4 1.30 19.40 12.88
C ASP A 4 0.41 18.23 12.44
N THR A 5 -0.83 18.54 12.02
CA THR A 5 -1.77 17.57 11.43
C THR A 5 -1.18 16.86 10.22
N ARG A 6 -0.60 17.62 9.26
CA ARG A 6 0.03 17.03 8.06
C ARG A 6 1.20 16.10 8.40
N ARG A 7 1.95 16.42 9.47
CA ARG A 7 3.06 15.58 9.92
C ARG A 7 2.58 14.26 10.53
N THR A 8 1.47 14.30 11.27
CA THR A 8 0.83 13.10 11.84
C THR A 8 0.29 12.19 10.74
N VAL A 9 -0.46 12.73 9.78
CA VAL A 9 -0.98 11.96 8.63
C VAL A 9 0.16 11.28 7.87
N MET A 10 1.24 12.00 7.54
CA MET A 10 2.37 11.38 6.85
C MET A 10 3.08 10.30 7.68
N LYS A 11 3.05 10.38 9.01
CA LYS A 11 3.59 9.33 9.88
C LYS A 11 2.72 8.07 9.83
N GLU A 12 1.41 8.22 9.82
CA GLU A 12 0.44 7.13 9.69
C GLU A 12 0.59 6.44 8.33
N ILE A 13 0.61 7.20 7.24
CA ILE A 13 0.83 6.67 5.88
C ILE A 13 2.16 5.89 5.80
N ASN A 14 3.24 6.41 6.39
CA ASN A 14 4.51 5.70 6.42
C ASN A 14 4.43 4.37 7.20
N ASN A 15 3.59 4.27 8.23
CA ASN A 15 3.39 3.02 8.95
C ASN A 15 2.59 2.01 8.10
N ILE A 16 1.54 2.48 7.43
CA ILE A 16 0.73 1.67 6.51
C ILE A 16 1.62 1.12 5.39
N LEU A 17 2.43 1.96 4.74
CA LEU A 17 3.35 1.54 3.68
C LEU A 17 4.38 0.51 4.15
N LYS A 18 4.88 0.64 5.40
CA LYS A 18 5.81 -0.33 5.99
C LYS A 18 5.13 -1.67 6.25
N GLU A 19 3.92 -1.66 6.80
CA GLU A 19 3.12 -2.85 7.06
C GLU A 19 2.82 -3.60 5.75
N PHE A 20 2.30 -2.90 4.74
CA PHE A 20 2.05 -3.46 3.41
C PHE A 20 3.31 -4.10 2.81
N LYS A 21 4.45 -3.38 2.87
CA LYS A 21 5.73 -3.88 2.36
C LYS A 21 6.21 -5.13 3.09
N VAL A 22 5.86 -5.32 4.36
CA VAL A 22 6.21 -6.54 5.11
C VAL A 22 5.33 -7.71 4.65
N GLU A 23 4.02 -7.51 4.59
CA GLU A 23 3.08 -8.59 4.22
C GLU A 23 3.24 -9.04 2.77
N VAL A 24 3.35 -8.11 1.82
CA VAL A 24 3.57 -8.45 0.39
C VAL A 24 4.90 -9.19 0.19
N ARG A 25 5.94 -8.86 0.97
CA ARG A 25 7.23 -9.56 0.90
C ARG A 25 7.15 -10.97 1.47
N LYS A 26 6.38 -11.18 2.54
CA LYS A 26 6.10 -12.52 3.06
C LYS A 26 5.32 -13.36 2.03
N LEU A 27 4.31 -12.76 1.40
CA LEU A 27 3.45 -13.43 0.42
C LEU A 27 4.21 -13.88 -0.84
N TYR A 28 5.07 -13.01 -1.38
CA TYR A 28 5.71 -13.23 -2.69
C TYR A 28 7.17 -13.65 -2.64
N GLY A 29 7.86 -13.42 -1.51
CA GLY A 29 9.26 -13.80 -1.33
C GLY A 29 10.15 -13.34 -2.48
N LYS A 30 10.86 -14.28 -3.10
CA LYS A 30 11.78 -14.02 -4.21
C LYS A 30 11.10 -13.50 -5.49
N ARG A 31 9.79 -13.75 -5.66
CA ARG A 31 9.04 -13.24 -6.81
C ARG A 31 8.81 -11.74 -6.73
N LEU A 32 8.86 -11.15 -5.53
CA LEU A 32 8.68 -9.71 -5.38
C LEU A 32 9.91 -8.96 -5.89
N LYS A 33 9.76 -8.20 -6.98
CA LYS A 33 10.82 -7.35 -7.53
C LYS A 33 10.76 -5.94 -6.99
N ASN A 34 9.56 -5.36 -6.95
CA ASN A 34 9.40 -3.99 -6.48
C ASN A 34 8.00 -3.72 -5.93
N ILE A 35 7.90 -2.68 -5.11
CA ILE A 35 6.66 -2.07 -4.65
C ILE A 35 6.79 -0.57 -4.89
N ILE A 36 5.89 0.00 -5.68
CA ILE A 36 5.95 1.37 -6.15
C ILE A 36 4.72 2.12 -5.64
N LEU A 37 4.94 3.26 -4.97
CA LEU A 37 3.88 4.19 -4.63
C LEU A 37 3.46 4.97 -5.88
N TYR A 38 2.16 5.06 -6.11
CA TYR A 38 1.59 5.78 -7.25
C TYR A 38 0.58 6.83 -6.76
N GLY A 39 -0.19 7.39 -7.69
CA GLY A 39 -1.33 8.23 -7.34
C GLY A 39 -0.96 9.59 -6.73
N SER A 40 -1.92 10.17 -6.00
CA SER A 40 -1.81 11.52 -5.42
C SER A 40 -0.69 11.62 -4.38
N TYR A 41 -0.45 10.55 -3.61
CA TYR A 41 0.65 10.50 -2.64
C TYR A 41 2.03 10.55 -3.32
N ALA A 42 2.22 9.84 -4.44
CA ALA A 42 3.48 9.90 -5.18
C ALA A 42 3.74 11.30 -5.78
N ARG A 43 2.68 12.02 -6.19
CA ARG A 43 2.77 13.37 -6.75
C ARG A 43 2.83 14.50 -5.72
N GLY A 44 2.58 14.19 -4.44
CA GLY A 44 2.49 15.21 -3.38
C GLY A 44 1.19 16.02 -3.39
N GLU A 45 0.17 15.52 -4.09
CA GLU A 45 -1.14 16.16 -4.28
C GLU A 45 -2.23 15.52 -3.41
N ALA A 46 -1.87 14.57 -2.54
CA ALA A 46 -2.81 13.89 -1.67
C ALA A 46 -3.53 14.86 -0.72
N THR A 47 -4.83 14.64 -0.59
CA THR A 47 -5.75 15.26 0.38
C THR A 47 -6.07 14.27 1.49
N ASP A 48 -6.81 14.73 2.51
CA ASP A 48 -7.20 13.87 3.65
C ASP A 48 -8.13 12.71 3.23
N ASP A 49 -8.80 12.82 2.09
CA ASP A 49 -9.68 11.79 1.50
C ASP A 49 -9.00 10.97 0.39
N SER A 50 -7.68 11.08 0.22
CA SER A 50 -6.97 10.37 -0.84
C SER A 50 -6.69 8.91 -0.50
N ASP A 51 -6.91 8.03 -1.48
CA ASP A 51 -6.47 6.64 -1.43
C ASP A 51 -4.94 6.50 -1.56
N ILE A 52 -4.42 5.35 -1.11
CA ILE A 52 -3.01 4.97 -1.26
C ILE A 52 -2.86 3.99 -2.42
N ASP A 53 -2.47 4.50 -3.59
CA ASP A 53 -2.25 3.67 -4.77
C ASP A 53 -0.86 3.00 -4.76
N MET A 54 -0.82 1.68 -4.90
CA MET A 54 0.41 0.89 -4.90
C MET A 54 0.46 -0.06 -6.10
N ALA A 55 1.62 -0.13 -6.77
CA ALA A 55 1.90 -1.14 -7.77
C ALA A 55 2.89 -2.18 -7.23
N VAL A 56 2.55 -3.47 -7.36
CA VAL A 56 3.40 -4.59 -6.97
C VAL A 56 3.97 -5.23 -8.24
N VAL A 57 5.29 -5.25 -8.37
CA VAL A 57 6.00 -5.83 -9.51
C VAL A 57 6.53 -7.20 -9.13
N LEU A 58 6.05 -8.22 -9.83
CA LEU A 58 6.39 -9.62 -9.60
C LEU A 58 7.17 -10.20 -10.78
N GLU A 59 8.03 -11.16 -10.50
CA GLU A 59 8.73 -11.98 -11.48
C GLU A 59 7.96 -13.25 -11.84
N GLY A 60 8.09 -13.64 -13.11
CA GLY A 60 7.41 -14.78 -13.71
C GLY A 60 5.98 -14.48 -14.14
N ASP A 61 5.22 -15.54 -14.43
CA ASP A 61 3.87 -15.41 -14.97
C ASP A 61 2.88 -14.85 -13.95
N ILE A 62 2.02 -13.95 -14.42
CA ILE A 62 0.98 -13.31 -13.63
C ILE A 62 -0.38 -13.82 -14.09
N SER A 63 -1.14 -14.34 -13.13
CA SER A 63 -2.54 -14.67 -13.32
C SER A 63 -3.36 -13.71 -12.47
N PRO A 64 -4.02 -12.70 -13.06
CA PRO A 64 -4.65 -11.62 -12.31
C PRO A 64 -5.59 -12.11 -11.20
N GLY A 65 -6.48 -13.06 -11.50
CA GLY A 65 -7.40 -13.63 -10.52
C GLY A 65 -6.70 -14.26 -9.33
N ARG A 66 -5.67 -15.09 -9.58
CA ARG A 66 -4.89 -15.71 -8.49
C ARG A 66 -4.14 -14.69 -7.64
N GLU A 67 -3.63 -13.62 -8.26
CA GLU A 67 -2.91 -12.59 -7.51
C GLU A 67 -3.87 -11.70 -6.71
N ILE A 68 -5.09 -11.47 -7.20
CA ILE A 68 -6.16 -10.84 -6.41
C ILE A 68 -6.52 -11.72 -5.20
N ASP A 69 -6.78 -13.00 -5.41
CA ASP A 69 -7.13 -13.95 -4.34
C ASP A 69 -6.05 -14.05 -3.27
N ARG A 70 -4.78 -13.98 -3.65
CA ARG A 70 -3.65 -14.02 -2.71
C ARG A 70 -3.49 -12.74 -1.90
N MET A 71 -3.85 -11.59 -2.47
CA MET A 71 -3.70 -10.29 -1.80
C MET A 71 -4.94 -9.91 -0.97
N ILE A 72 -6.10 -10.52 -1.21
CA ILE A 72 -7.38 -10.08 -0.64
C ILE A 72 -7.35 -10.03 0.90
N ASP A 73 -6.73 -11.01 1.55
CA ASP A 73 -6.65 -11.06 3.01
C ASP A 73 -5.81 -9.91 3.57
N ILE A 74 -4.65 -9.64 2.95
CA ILE A 74 -3.75 -8.55 3.33
C ILE A 74 -4.46 -7.21 3.15
N ILE A 75 -5.07 -6.98 1.98
CA ILE A 75 -5.73 -5.71 1.67
C ILE A 75 -6.91 -5.48 2.60
N THR A 76 -7.75 -6.50 2.82
CA THR A 76 -8.94 -6.40 3.67
C THR A 76 -8.55 -6.10 5.12
N GLU A 77 -7.56 -6.80 5.67
CA GLU A 77 -7.07 -6.56 7.03
C GLU A 77 -6.52 -5.13 7.18
N MET A 78 -5.74 -4.67 6.21
CA MET A 78 -5.18 -3.32 6.23
C MET A 78 -6.26 -2.24 6.14
N ASN A 79 -7.27 -2.43 5.28
CA ASN A 79 -8.39 -1.49 5.16
C ASN A 79 -9.20 -1.42 6.46
N LEU A 80 -9.49 -2.55 7.09
CA LEU A 80 -10.21 -2.59 8.36
C LEU A 80 -9.42 -1.90 9.48
N LYS A 81 -8.10 -2.07 9.50
CA LYS A 81 -7.21 -1.51 10.52
C LYS A 81 -7.02 0.01 10.36
N HIS A 82 -6.84 0.48 9.14
CA HIS A 82 -6.41 1.85 8.85
C HIS A 82 -7.49 2.74 8.24
N LYS A 83 -8.65 2.16 7.87
CA LYS A 83 -9.75 2.86 7.17
C LYS A 83 -9.29 3.57 5.90
N VAL A 84 -8.37 2.92 5.20
CA VAL A 84 -7.96 3.29 3.85
C VAL A 84 -8.83 2.44 2.92
N LEU A 85 -9.47 3.04 1.92
CA LEU A 85 -10.61 2.53 1.13
C LEU A 85 -12.00 2.74 1.75
#